data_AF-A0A523S5H9-F1
#
_entry.id   AF-A0A523S5H9-F1
#
_cell.length_a   1.000
_cell.length_b   1.000
_cell.length_c   1.000
_cell.angle_alpha   90.00
_cell.angle_beta   90.00
_cell.angle_gamma   90.00
#
_symmetry.space_group_name_H-M   'P 1'
#
loop_
_entity.id
_entity.type
_entity.pdbx_description
1 polymer ?
#
loop_
_entity_poly.entity_id
_entity_poly.type
_entity_poly.pdbx_seq_one_letter_code
_entity_poly.pdbx_strand_id
1 'polypeptide(L)'
;MKKEKIRPLYSEFQGYLSQAPVLGTTDYALDDQSIWTKYNQAVDSLIRILDEDYDRFRLQPLADGCGLPFINLSVYRQKLGGLISYLHGEYFSDERPPFSGTPSTMITQSQQQSQAVQIQMLLEIQSRIDELIPNHQEGSKERTFLQKAKSSLTSVKNVPQLLILFFRIAKECGLSIDGVLKVFG
;
A
#
# COMPACT_ATOMS: atom_id res chain seq x y z
N MET A 1 3.02 26.40 27.95
CA MET A 1 3.92 27.05 26.96
C MET A 1 4.28 26.16 25.77
N LYS A 2 4.68 24.89 25.94
CA LYS A 2 5.01 24.00 24.81
C LYS A 2 3.81 23.79 23.85
N LYS A 3 2.61 23.51 24.38
CA LYS A 3 1.35 23.35 23.61
C LYS A 3 1.12 24.46 22.57
N GLU A 4 1.20 25.72 22.98
CA GLU A 4 1.00 26.88 22.08
C GLU A 4 2.07 27.02 21.00
N LYS A 5 3.32 26.62 21.29
CA LYS A 5 4.40 26.62 20.29
C LYS A 5 4.26 25.49 19.27
N ILE A 6 3.70 24.36 19.68
CA ILE A 6 3.50 23.18 18.81
C ILE A 6 2.26 23.34 17.94
N ARG A 7 1.23 24.05 18.42
CA ARG A 7 -0.08 24.17 17.75
C ARG A 7 0.03 24.53 16.25
N PRO A 8 0.88 25.48 15.80
CA PRO A 8 1.04 25.75 14.37
C PRO A 8 1.54 24.54 13.57
N LEU A 9 2.58 23.85 14.05
CA LEU A 9 3.13 22.66 13.41
C LEU A 9 2.12 21.50 13.43
N TYR A 10 1.39 21.35 14.53
CA TYR A 10 0.34 20.35 14.67
C TYR A 10 -0.76 20.53 13.60
N SER A 11 -1.24 21.76 13.43
CA SER A 11 -2.21 22.10 12.36
C SER A 11 -1.61 21.92 10.96
N GLU A 12 -0.33 22.25 10.77
CA GLU A 12 0.36 22.05 9.51
C GLU A 12 0.44 20.56 9.13
N PHE A 13 0.79 19.67 10.07
CA PHE A 13 0.77 18.23 9.85
C PHE A 13 -0.62 17.70 9.50
N GLN A 14 -1.67 18.19 10.17
CA GLN A 14 -3.05 17.85 9.81
C GLN A 14 -3.38 18.30 8.38
N GLY A 15 -2.94 19.51 8.00
CA GLY A 15 -3.05 20.03 6.64
C GLY A 15 -2.39 19.11 5.61
N TYR A 16 -1.14 18.70 5.86
CA TYR A 16 -0.42 17.74 5.01
C TYR A 16 -1.19 16.43 4.84
N LEU A 17 -1.76 15.88 5.92
CA LEU A 17 -2.48 14.61 5.85
C LEU A 17 -3.81 14.75 5.09
N SER A 18 -4.47 15.90 5.20
CA SER A 18 -5.73 16.20 4.50
C SER A 18 -5.55 16.33 2.98
N GLN A 19 -4.38 16.79 2.54
CA GLN A 19 -4.02 16.94 1.13
C GLN A 19 -3.39 15.68 0.55
N ALA A 20 -2.96 14.74 1.40
CA ALA A 20 -2.34 13.50 0.97
C ALA A 20 -3.34 12.60 0.23
N PRO A 21 -2.97 11.99 -0.91
CA PRO A 21 -3.84 11.05 -1.62
C PRO A 21 -4.35 9.92 -0.71
N VAL A 22 -5.57 9.45 -0.94
CA VAL A 22 -6.19 8.37 -0.17
C VAL A 22 -5.66 7.02 -0.63
N LEU A 23 -5.40 6.10 0.31
CA LEU A 23 -4.98 4.74 -0.02
C LEU A 23 -6.05 4.04 -0.88
N GLY A 24 -5.65 3.47 -2.02
CA GLY A 24 -6.55 2.81 -2.97
C GLY A 24 -6.64 3.50 -4.33
N THR A 25 -6.04 4.67 -4.50
CA THR A 25 -5.74 5.24 -5.83
C THR A 25 -4.58 4.50 -6.48
N THR A 26 -4.49 4.51 -7.81
CA THR A 26 -3.42 3.86 -8.61
C THR A 26 -2.02 4.37 -8.27
N ASP A 27 -1.89 5.54 -7.65
CA ASP A 27 -0.63 6.12 -7.23
C ASP A 27 -0.20 5.62 -5.85
N TYR A 28 0.82 4.75 -5.85
CA TYR A 28 1.42 4.19 -4.63
C TYR A 28 2.67 4.95 -4.16
N ALA A 29 3.13 5.92 -4.95
CA ALA A 29 4.37 6.66 -4.76
C ALA A 29 4.14 8.18 -4.79
N LEU A 30 4.91 8.88 -3.97
CA LEU A 30 5.09 10.32 -4.02
C LEU A 30 6.47 10.57 -4.63
N ASP A 31 6.49 11.10 -5.84
CA ASP A 31 7.72 11.35 -6.60
C ASP A 31 8.15 12.83 -6.50
N ASP A 32 7.26 13.72 -6.04
CA ASP A 32 7.57 15.12 -5.79
C ASP A 32 8.38 15.30 -4.51
N GLN A 33 9.68 15.53 -4.68
CA GLN A 33 10.65 15.75 -3.61
C GLN A 33 10.28 16.90 -2.66
N SER A 34 9.56 17.90 -3.16
CA SER A 34 9.17 19.04 -2.33
C SER A 34 8.25 18.62 -1.18
N ILE A 35 7.44 17.56 -1.36
CA ILE A 35 6.48 17.08 -0.36
C ILE A 35 7.20 16.54 0.87
N TRP A 36 8.08 15.56 0.71
CA TRP A 36 8.76 14.96 1.86
C TRP A 36 9.86 15.87 2.43
N THR A 37 10.42 16.76 1.62
CA THR A 37 11.36 17.78 2.10
C THR A 37 10.68 18.76 3.05
N LYS A 38 9.52 19.31 2.66
CA LYS A 38 8.73 20.22 3.54
C LYS A 38 8.30 19.53 4.82
N TYR A 39 7.81 18.29 4.72
CA TYR A 39 7.47 17.49 5.89
C TYR A 39 8.66 17.32 6.85
N ASN A 40 9.83 16.90 6.34
CA ASN A 40 11.01 16.69 7.18
C ASN A 40 11.51 18.02 7.80
N GLN A 41 11.37 19.16 7.12
CA GLN A 41 11.67 20.49 7.68
C GLN A 41 10.71 20.88 8.82
N ALA A 42 9.43 20.51 8.71
CA ALA A 42 8.47 20.69 9.79
C ALA A 42 8.81 19.79 11.00
N VAL A 43 9.29 18.56 10.77
CA VAL A 43 9.83 17.69 11.83
C VAL A 43 11.08 18.29 12.47
N ASP A 44 12.02 18.85 11.69
CA ASP A 44 13.19 19.55 12.23
C ASP A 44 12.79 20.72 13.13
N SER A 45 11.77 21.47 12.73
CA SER A 45 11.24 22.59 13.51
C SER A 45 10.61 22.10 14.81
N LEU A 46 9.91 20.97 14.79
CA LEU A 46 9.35 20.33 15.98
C LEU A 46 10.45 19.91 16.96
N ILE A 47 11.50 19.23 16.48
CA ILE A 47 12.66 18.80 17.27
C ILE A 47 13.29 20.02 17.97
N ARG A 48 13.48 21.13 17.24
CA ARG A 48 14.04 22.38 17.80
C ARG A 48 13.15 23.02 18.87
N ILE A 49 11.82 22.92 18.74
CA ILE A 49 10.89 23.51 19.72
C ILE A 49 10.83 22.68 21.00
N LEU A 50 10.92 21.35 20.89
CA LEU A 50 10.70 20.43 22.00
C LEU A 50 11.98 19.94 22.66
N ASP A 51 13.11 20.05 21.96
CA ASP A 51 14.41 19.51 22.36
C ASP A 51 14.33 17.99 22.63
N GLU A 52 13.63 17.30 21.72
CA GLU A 52 13.26 15.90 21.82
C GLU A 52 13.48 15.23 20.45
N ASP A 53 13.81 13.94 20.47
CA ASP A 53 14.07 13.17 19.25
C ASP A 53 12.76 12.69 18.57
N TYR A 54 12.54 13.16 17.35
CA TYR A 54 11.43 12.76 16.48
C TYR A 54 11.91 12.09 15.18
N ASP A 55 13.18 11.66 15.10
CA ASP A 55 13.76 11.09 13.88
C ASP A 55 13.02 9.84 13.39
N ARG A 56 12.39 9.09 14.31
CA ARG A 56 11.52 7.96 13.97
C ARG A 56 10.36 8.33 13.04
N PHE A 57 9.97 9.60 12.96
CA PHE A 57 8.90 10.09 12.09
C PHE A 57 9.41 10.66 10.76
N ARG A 58 10.73 10.79 10.55
CA ARG A 58 11.27 11.26 9.28
C ARG A 58 10.93 10.32 8.13
N LEU A 59 10.81 10.92 6.96
CA LEU A 59 10.68 10.22 5.69
C LEU A 59 12.06 10.02 5.07
N GLN A 60 12.33 8.79 4.66
CA GLN A 60 13.54 8.42 3.95
C GLN A 60 13.15 8.00 2.52
N PRO A 61 13.56 8.76 1.49
CA PRO A 61 13.26 8.38 0.11
C PRO A 61 13.94 7.07 -0.26
N LEU A 62 13.22 6.23 -0.97
CA LEU A 62 13.73 5.03 -1.62
C LEU A 62 14.11 5.40 -3.05
N ALA A 63 15.05 4.66 -3.64
CA ALA A 63 15.32 4.76 -5.07
C ALA A 63 14.47 3.72 -5.82
N ASP A 64 13.86 4.13 -6.92
CA ASP A 64 13.20 3.19 -7.84
C ASP A 64 14.23 2.42 -8.69
N GLY A 65 13.75 1.60 -9.63
CA GLY A 65 14.61 0.86 -10.56
C GLY A 65 15.46 1.73 -11.50
N CYS A 66 15.12 3.02 -11.63
CA CYS A 66 15.81 4.02 -12.43
C CYS A 66 16.71 4.95 -11.57
N GLY A 67 16.75 4.77 -10.25
CA GLY A 67 17.49 5.61 -9.32
C GLY A 67 16.79 6.92 -8.94
N LEU A 68 15.53 7.12 -9.33
CA LEU A 68 14.73 8.29 -8.95
C LEU A 68 14.21 8.12 -7.52
N PRO A 69 14.36 9.16 -6.67
CA PRO A 69 13.90 9.09 -5.30
C PRO A 69 12.37 9.20 -5.23
N PHE A 70 11.74 8.33 -4.45
CA PHE A 70 10.31 8.38 -4.17
C PHE A 70 10.01 8.01 -2.71
N ILE A 71 8.82 8.38 -2.25
CA ILE A 71 8.28 7.93 -0.95
C ILE A 71 7.04 7.09 -1.21
N ASN A 72 6.97 5.91 -0.60
CA ASN A 72 5.75 5.12 -0.62
C ASN A 72 4.62 5.89 0.11
N LEU A 73 3.47 6.05 -0.54
CA LEU A 73 2.33 6.81 -0.01
C LEU A 73 1.82 6.27 1.33
N SER A 74 1.82 4.95 1.51
CA SER A 74 1.44 4.32 2.79
C SER A 74 2.42 4.68 3.90
N VAL A 75 3.73 4.69 3.61
CA VAL A 75 4.76 5.09 4.58
C VAL A 75 4.58 6.56 4.95
N TYR A 76 4.32 7.42 3.97
CA TYR A 76 4.04 8.84 4.19
C TYR A 76 2.88 9.05 5.17
N ARG A 77 1.70 8.50 4.85
CA ARG A 77 0.50 8.65 5.67
C ARG A 77 0.66 8.03 7.05
N GLN A 78 1.34 6.89 7.16
CA GLN A 78 1.57 6.22 8.44
C GLN A 78 2.47 7.05 9.36
N LYS A 79 3.60 7.57 8.85
CA LYS A 79 4.53 8.40 9.63
C LYS A 79 3.85 9.69 10.08
N LEU A 80 3.15 10.37 9.15
CA LEU A 80 2.43 11.62 9.43
C LEU A 80 1.27 11.43 10.41
N GLY A 81 0.41 10.42 10.20
CA GLY A 81 -0.69 10.10 11.10
C GLY A 81 -0.22 9.66 12.49
N GLY A 82 0.88 8.91 12.55
CA GLY A 82 1.54 8.54 13.80
C GLY A 82 2.08 9.74 14.56
N LEU A 83 2.73 10.68 13.86
CA LEU A 83 3.22 11.93 14.46
C LEU A 83 2.07 12.77 15.01
N ILE A 84 0.99 12.96 14.25
CA ILE A 84 -0.20 13.70 14.69
C ILE A 84 -0.83 13.02 15.92
N SER A 85 -0.96 11.69 15.90
CA SER A 85 -1.54 10.96 17.04
C SER A 85 -0.68 11.07 18.30
N TYR A 86 0.64 11.00 18.14
CA TYR A 86 1.60 11.18 19.24
C TYR A 86 1.51 12.59 19.83
N LEU A 87 1.58 13.62 18.99
CA LEU A 87 1.44 15.02 19.43
C LEU A 87 0.08 15.29 20.07
N HIS A 88 -0.98 14.69 19.54
CA HIS A 88 -2.32 14.82 20.10
C HIS A 88 -2.39 14.21 21.50
N GLY A 89 -1.92 12.98 21.69
CA GLY A 89 -1.91 12.33 23.00
C GLY A 89 -1.07 13.10 24.04
N GLU A 90 0.09 13.61 23.62
CA GLU A 90 1.02 14.28 24.52
C GLU A 90 0.59 15.70 24.89
N TYR A 91 0.08 16.48 23.92
CA TYR A 91 -0.13 17.92 24.11
C TYR A 91 -1.58 18.39 23.94
N PHE A 92 -2.46 17.59 23.33
CA PHE A 92 -3.81 18.00 22.95
C PHE A 92 -4.88 16.95 23.34
N SER A 93 -4.62 16.12 24.36
CA SER A 93 -5.50 15.02 24.78
C SER A 93 -6.85 15.49 25.34
N ASP A 94 -6.93 16.76 25.72
CA ASP A 94 -8.14 17.48 26.12
C ASP A 94 -8.99 17.97 24.93
N GLU A 95 -8.45 17.96 23.72
CA GLU A 95 -9.13 18.38 22.50
C GLU A 95 -9.79 17.19 21.80
N ARG A 96 -10.77 17.45 20.93
CA ARG A 96 -11.35 16.37 20.13
C ARG A 96 -10.27 15.79 19.20
N PRO A 97 -10.16 14.45 19.08
CA PRO A 97 -9.21 13.86 18.15
C PRO A 97 -9.49 14.37 16.74
N PRO A 98 -8.46 14.81 15.99
CA PRO A 98 -8.64 15.46 14.69
C PRO A 98 -9.28 14.56 13.62
N PHE A 99 -9.47 13.27 13.92
CA PHE A 99 -10.07 12.29 13.04
C PHE A 99 -11.16 11.44 13.73
N SER A 100 -11.81 11.94 14.79
CA SER A 100 -12.86 11.19 15.51
C SER A 100 -14.17 11.00 14.73
N GLY A 101 -14.25 11.46 13.47
CA GLY A 101 -15.43 11.37 12.60
C GLY A 101 -15.31 10.40 11.41
N THR A 102 -14.11 9.88 11.14
CA THR A 102 -13.85 8.83 10.16
C THR A 102 -12.81 7.91 10.80
N PRO A 103 -13.03 6.58 10.88
CA PRO A 103 -12.16 5.71 11.65
C PRO A 103 -10.76 5.67 11.03
N SER A 104 -9.89 6.56 11.51
CA SER A 104 -8.44 6.44 11.38
C SER A 104 -7.99 5.47 12.47
N THR A 105 -8.48 4.24 12.34
CA THR A 105 -7.96 3.09 13.07
C THR A 105 -6.46 3.10 12.82
N MET A 106 -5.65 3.22 13.88
CA MET A 106 -4.24 2.84 13.78
C MET A 106 -4.23 1.43 13.19
N ILE A 107 -3.71 1.35 11.97
CA ILE A 107 -3.74 0.19 11.12
C ILE A 107 -2.77 -0.84 11.71
N THR A 108 -3.29 -1.72 12.57
CA THR A 108 -2.99 -3.17 12.56
C THR A 108 -3.48 -3.84 11.26
N GLN A 109 -3.82 -3.03 10.26
CA GLN A 109 -4.41 -3.34 8.96
C GLN A 109 -3.33 -3.54 7.87
N SER A 110 -2.03 -3.48 8.13
CA SER A 110 -1.05 -3.83 7.10
C SER A 110 -1.17 -5.32 6.75
N GLN A 111 -1.48 -6.18 7.72
CA GLN A 111 -1.78 -7.59 7.45
C GLN A 111 -3.20 -7.81 6.92
N GLN A 112 -4.23 -7.20 7.53
CA GLN A 112 -5.62 -7.43 7.10
C GLN A 112 -5.95 -6.77 5.74
N GLN A 113 -5.37 -5.62 5.42
CA GLN A 113 -5.57 -4.96 4.13
C GLN A 113 -4.76 -5.66 3.03
N SER A 114 -3.53 -6.12 3.31
CA SER A 114 -2.83 -7.00 2.38
C SER A 114 -3.57 -8.31 2.15
N GLN A 115 -4.19 -8.89 3.19
CA GLN A 115 -5.07 -10.06 3.04
C GLN A 115 -6.33 -9.73 2.23
N ALA A 116 -6.98 -8.59 2.47
CA ALA A 116 -8.18 -8.18 1.73
C ALA A 116 -7.87 -7.93 0.24
N VAL A 117 -6.78 -7.22 -0.06
CA VAL A 117 -6.30 -7.00 -1.44
C VAL A 117 -5.93 -8.32 -2.10
N GLN A 118 -5.29 -9.23 -1.36
CA GLN A 118 -4.95 -10.55 -1.86
C GLN A 118 -6.20 -11.40 -2.16
N ILE A 119 -7.19 -11.40 -1.26
CA ILE A 119 -8.46 -12.11 -1.47
C ILE A 119 -9.18 -11.54 -2.68
N GLN A 120 -9.25 -10.22 -2.79
CA GLN A 120 -9.86 -9.53 -3.93
C GLN A 120 -9.17 -9.88 -5.25
N MET A 121 -7.84 -9.85 -5.29
CA MET A 121 -7.05 -10.26 -6.45
C MET A 121 -7.30 -11.72 -6.83
N LEU A 122 -7.33 -12.65 -5.86
CA LEU A 122 -7.61 -14.06 -6.13
C LEU A 122 -9.02 -14.26 -6.69
N LEU A 123 -10.01 -13.51 -6.19
CA LEU A 123 -11.38 -13.54 -6.71
C LEU A 123 -11.46 -12.99 -8.14
N GLU A 124 -10.77 -11.89 -8.45
CA GLU A 124 -10.70 -11.33 -9.79
C GLU A 124 -10.05 -12.29 -10.78
N ILE A 125 -8.94 -12.91 -10.39
CA ILE A 125 -8.27 -13.94 -11.21
C ILE A 125 -9.18 -15.14 -11.41
N GLN A 126 -9.86 -15.59 -10.36
CA GLN A 126 -10.80 -16.71 -10.45
C GLN A 126 -11.95 -16.38 -11.41
N SER A 127 -12.55 -15.19 -11.28
CA SER A 127 -13.60 -14.70 -12.18
C SER A 127 -13.10 -14.66 -13.62
N ARG A 128 -11.88 -14.16 -13.84
CA ARG A 128 -11.28 -14.08 -15.17
C ARG A 128 -11.02 -15.45 -15.78
N ILE A 129 -10.55 -16.41 -14.98
CA ILE A 129 -10.40 -17.80 -15.43
C ILE A 129 -11.76 -18.40 -15.80
N ASP A 130 -12.80 -18.14 -15.02
CA ASP A 130 -14.15 -18.63 -15.28
C ASP A 130 -14.74 -18.07 -16.58
N GLU A 131 -14.45 -16.81 -16.91
CA GLU A 131 -14.80 -16.20 -18.20
C GLU A 131 -14.02 -16.81 -19.37
N LEU A 132 -12.75 -17.18 -19.17
CA LEU A 132 -11.86 -17.64 -20.25
C LEU A 132 -12.04 -19.12 -20.58
N ILE A 133 -12.39 -19.97 -19.61
CA ILE A 133 -12.60 -21.41 -19.83
C ILE A 133 -13.57 -21.72 -21.00
N PRO A 134 -14.77 -21.11 -21.09
CA PRO A 134 -15.70 -21.40 -22.19
C PRO A 134 -15.18 -20.91 -23.56
N ASN A 135 -14.30 -19.91 -23.58
CA ASN A 135 -13.74 -19.34 -24.80
C ASN A 135 -12.59 -20.17 -25.40
N HIS A 136 -12.09 -21.17 -24.68
CA HIS A 136 -11.04 -22.06 -25.16
C HIS A 136 -11.60 -23.42 -25.55
N GLN A 137 -11.08 -23.96 -26.65
CA GLN A 137 -11.50 -25.24 -27.21
C GLN A 137 -11.36 -26.37 -26.18
N GLU A 138 -12.35 -27.26 -26.14
CA GLU A 138 -12.31 -28.42 -25.27
C GLU A 138 -11.13 -29.35 -25.62
N GLY A 139 -10.39 -29.79 -24.60
CA GLY A 139 -9.16 -30.57 -24.77
C GLY A 139 -7.92 -29.76 -25.15
N SER A 140 -8.01 -28.44 -25.31
CA SER A 140 -6.84 -27.61 -25.57
C SER A 140 -5.93 -27.50 -24.35
N LYS A 141 -4.65 -27.18 -24.58
CA LYS A 141 -3.65 -27.00 -23.52
C LYS A 141 -4.00 -25.80 -22.64
N GLU A 142 -4.52 -24.76 -23.25
CA GLU A 142 -4.97 -23.50 -22.64
C GLU A 142 -6.15 -23.74 -21.70
N ARG A 143 -7.17 -24.48 -22.15
CA ARG A 143 -8.31 -24.84 -21.31
C ARG A 143 -7.90 -25.72 -20.14
N THR A 144 -7.01 -26.69 -20.40
CA THR A 144 -6.46 -27.58 -19.36
C THR A 144 -5.66 -26.79 -18.32
N PHE A 145 -4.87 -25.82 -18.76
CA PHE A 145 -4.15 -24.88 -17.90
C PHE A 145 -5.12 -24.07 -17.02
N LEU A 146 -6.15 -23.45 -17.62
CA LEU A 146 -7.14 -22.64 -16.89
C LEU A 146 -7.89 -23.47 -15.83
N GLN A 147 -8.29 -24.70 -16.14
CA GLN A 147 -8.96 -25.58 -15.19
C GLN A 147 -8.05 -26.01 -14.03
N LYS A 148 -6.79 -26.34 -14.32
CA LYS A 148 -5.79 -26.64 -13.28
C LYS A 148 -5.46 -25.43 -12.42
N ALA A 149 -5.36 -24.25 -13.04
CA ALA A 149 -5.12 -22.99 -12.34
C ALA A 149 -6.28 -22.70 -11.38
N LYS A 150 -7.53 -22.78 -11.87
CA LYS A 150 -8.75 -22.61 -11.06
C LYS A 150 -8.75 -23.50 -9.80
N SER A 151 -8.53 -24.80 -9.98
CA SER A 151 -8.55 -25.76 -8.87
C SER A 151 -7.43 -25.51 -7.85
N SER A 152 -6.29 -24.99 -8.31
CA SER A 152 -5.11 -24.76 -7.47
C SER A 152 -5.07 -23.39 -6.80
N LEU A 153 -5.87 -22.41 -7.24
CA LEU A 153 -5.91 -21.04 -6.69
C LEU A 153 -6.22 -21.01 -5.19
N THR A 154 -7.04 -21.94 -4.70
CA THR A 154 -7.42 -22.05 -3.28
C THR A 154 -6.22 -22.29 -2.35
N SER A 155 -5.10 -22.79 -2.89
CA SER A 155 -3.88 -23.08 -2.12
C SER A 155 -2.89 -21.90 -2.05
N VAL A 156 -3.17 -20.80 -2.74
CA VAL A 156 -2.24 -19.67 -2.89
C VAL A 156 -2.29 -18.73 -1.69
N LYS A 157 -1.16 -18.53 -1.02
CA LYS A 157 -1.06 -17.67 0.17
C LYS A 157 -0.41 -16.32 -0.08
N ASN A 158 0.14 -16.06 -1.26
CA ASN A 158 0.68 -14.77 -1.67
C ASN A 158 0.95 -14.72 -3.18
N VAL A 159 1.23 -13.52 -3.70
CA VAL A 159 1.49 -13.27 -5.14
C VAL A 159 2.69 -14.07 -5.69
N PRO A 160 3.84 -14.19 -5.01
CA PRO A 160 4.93 -15.04 -5.50
C PRO A 160 4.53 -16.51 -5.69
N GLN A 161 3.74 -17.06 -4.76
CA GLN A 161 3.22 -18.43 -4.89
C GLN A 161 2.27 -18.59 -6.08
N LEU A 162 1.46 -17.57 -6.37
CA LEU A 162 0.58 -17.55 -7.54
C LEU A 162 1.38 -17.66 -8.85
N LEU A 163 2.44 -16.88 -8.98
CA LEU A 163 3.30 -16.89 -10.18
C LEU A 163 4.00 -18.24 -10.35
N ILE A 164 4.56 -18.78 -9.27
CA ILE A 164 5.18 -20.11 -9.27
C ILE A 164 4.15 -21.18 -9.68
N LEU A 165 2.93 -21.09 -9.16
CA LEU A 165 1.84 -22.00 -9.51
C LEU A 165 1.53 -21.95 -11.01
N PHE A 166 1.38 -20.75 -11.58
CA PHE A 166 1.10 -20.58 -13.00
C PHE A 166 2.23 -21.13 -13.87
N PHE A 167 3.50 -20.83 -13.55
CA PHE A 167 4.63 -21.38 -14.30
C PHE A 167 4.72 -22.89 -14.23
N ARG A 168 4.45 -23.48 -13.06
CA ARG A 168 4.42 -24.93 -12.88
C ARG A 168 3.33 -25.57 -13.75
N ILE A 169 2.10 -25.07 -13.67
CA ILE A 169 0.97 -25.61 -14.45
C ILE A 169 1.19 -25.42 -15.94
N ALA A 170 1.72 -24.26 -16.36
CA ALA A 170 2.06 -24.01 -17.76
C ALA A 170 3.07 -25.04 -18.29
N LYS A 171 4.13 -25.31 -17.52
CA LYS A 171 5.12 -26.34 -17.85
C LYS A 171 4.48 -27.73 -17.95
N GLU A 172 3.60 -28.10 -17.01
CA GLU A 172 2.86 -29.37 -17.06
C GLU A 172 1.94 -29.50 -18.28
N CYS A 173 1.31 -28.40 -18.70
CA CYS A 173 0.44 -28.36 -19.87
C CYS A 173 1.21 -28.20 -21.19
N GLY A 174 2.53 -28.03 -21.14
CA GLY A 174 3.36 -27.78 -22.32
C GLY A 174 3.06 -26.46 -23.00
N LEU A 175 2.77 -25.42 -22.21
CA LEU A 175 2.61 -24.02 -22.63
C LEU A 175 3.89 -23.24 -22.33
N SER A 176 4.29 -22.38 -23.28
CA SER A 176 5.32 -21.38 -23.04
C SER A 176 4.77 -20.22 -22.21
N ILE A 177 5.66 -19.39 -21.66
CA ILE A 177 5.27 -18.16 -20.95
C ILE A 177 4.45 -17.24 -21.87
N ASP A 178 4.86 -17.07 -23.13
CA ASP A 178 4.08 -16.32 -24.13
C ASP A 178 2.70 -16.93 -24.38
N GLY A 179 2.60 -18.26 -24.34
CA GLY A 179 1.33 -18.97 -24.44
C GLY A 179 0.42 -18.67 -23.25
N VAL A 180 0.96 -18.62 -22.04
CA VAL A 180 0.21 -18.25 -20.83
C VAL A 180 -0.28 -16.80 -20.91
N LEU A 181 0.58 -15.86 -21.33
CA LEU A 181 0.19 -14.46 -21.46
C LEU A 181 -0.95 -14.28 -22.47
N LYS A 182 -0.87 -14.95 -23.63
CA LYS A 182 -1.93 -14.95 -24.65
C LYS A 182 -3.27 -15.48 -24.16
N VAL A 183 -3.27 -16.40 -23.19
CA VAL A 183 -4.51 -16.92 -22.59
C VAL A 183 -5.21 -15.85 -21.76
N PHE A 184 -4.47 -14.95 -21.10
CA PHE A 184 -5.03 -13.89 -20.27
C PHE A 184 -5.28 -12.57 -21.01
N GLY A 185 -4.61 -12.35 -22.15
CA GLY A 185 -4.70 -11.14 -22.98
C GLY A 185 -3.38 -10.41 -23.05
#